data_AF-K9PUW9-F1
#
_entry.id   AF-K9PUW9-F1
#
_cell.length_a   1.000
_cell.length_b   1.000
_cell.length_c   1.000
_cell.angle_alpha   90.00
_cell.angle_beta   90.00
_cell.angle_gamma   90.00
#
_symmetry.space_group_name_H-M   'P 1'
#
loop_
_entity.id
_entity.type
_entity.pdbx_description
1 polymer ?
#
loop_
_entity_poly.entity_id
_entity_poly.type
_entity_poly.pdbx_seq_one_letter_code
_entity_poly.pdbx_strand_id
1 'polypeptide(L)'
;MQPSLIKDTKEKALGKVILVTGPARSGKSEWAETLAMQSGKAVVYVATATENPNDEEWDNRIQEHQKRRPQDWVTLPVPIELSATLADAKPDTCLLVDSLGTWVANLLEENEDSWENILGEFLETVQLVAADMVFVAEETGWGVVPAYPLGRQFRDRLGSLVRQLGIICESVYLVTGGHILNLSTLGSPLPPRRERGQGAGEDKGDEGDEGEITNNS
;
A
#
# COMPACT_ATOMS: atom_id res chain seq x y z
N MET A 1 50.71 -2.78 -9.60
CA MET A 1 49.49 -2.26 -10.25
C MET A 1 48.42 -3.32 -10.05
N GLN A 2 47.54 -3.14 -9.06
CA GLN A 2 46.46 -4.10 -8.78
C GLN A 2 45.27 -3.81 -9.71
N PRO A 3 44.68 -4.81 -10.38
CA PRO A 3 43.41 -4.62 -11.07
C PRO A 3 42.30 -4.45 -10.03
N SER A 4 41.59 -3.33 -10.11
CA SER A 4 40.42 -3.01 -9.30
C SER A 4 39.31 -4.04 -9.55
N LEU A 5 38.85 -4.69 -8.48
CA LEU A 5 37.57 -5.39 -8.46
C LEU A 5 36.45 -4.36 -8.71
N ILE A 6 35.94 -4.31 -9.93
CA ILE A 6 34.60 -3.79 -10.19
C ILE A 6 33.65 -4.84 -9.63
N LYS A 7 33.04 -4.55 -8.48
CA LYS A 7 31.88 -5.29 -8.01
C LYS A 7 30.74 -4.96 -8.97
N ASP A 8 30.49 -5.84 -9.93
CA ASP A 8 29.23 -5.87 -10.67
C ASP A 8 28.11 -6.30 -9.71
N THR A 9 27.69 -5.39 -8.84
CA THR A 9 26.39 -5.50 -8.20
C THR A 9 25.38 -5.09 -9.26
N LYS A 10 24.88 -6.06 -10.03
CA LYS A 10 23.66 -5.86 -10.82
C LYS A 10 22.60 -5.30 -9.88
N GLU A 11 22.30 -4.01 -9.96
CA GLU A 11 21.09 -3.44 -9.38
C GLU A 11 19.93 -4.29 -9.90
N LYS A 12 19.30 -5.03 -8.99
CA LYS A 12 18.13 -5.82 -9.30
C LYS A 12 17.07 -4.80 -9.71
N ALA A 13 16.70 -4.75 -10.99
CA ALA A 13 15.66 -3.83 -11.45
C ALA A 13 14.37 -4.19 -10.70
N LEU A 14 13.95 -3.31 -9.81
CA LEU A 14 12.71 -3.44 -9.06
C LEU A 14 11.52 -3.26 -10.02
N GLY A 15 10.42 -3.94 -9.73
CA GLY A 15 9.19 -3.78 -10.51
C GLY A 15 8.51 -2.44 -10.21
N LYS A 16 7.65 -2.00 -11.13
CA LYS A 16 6.86 -0.79 -10.91
C LYS A 16 5.77 -1.06 -9.88
N VAL A 17 5.65 -0.19 -8.88
CA VAL A 17 4.61 -0.30 -7.85
C VAL A 17 3.66 0.88 -7.97
N ILE A 18 2.39 0.59 -8.24
CA ILE A 18 1.33 1.59 -8.43
C ILE A 18 0.21 1.34 -7.43
N LEU A 19 -0.32 2.41 -6.84
CA LEU A 19 -1.48 2.38 -5.96
C LEU A 19 -2.64 3.18 -6.58
N VAL A 20 -3.81 2.57 -6.65
CA VAL A 20 -5.05 3.18 -7.13
C VAL A 20 -6.06 3.21 -6.00
N THR A 21 -6.45 4.41 -5.59
CA THR A 21 -7.36 4.66 -4.47
C THR A 21 -8.66 5.28 -4.95
N GLY A 22 -9.73 5.14 -4.17
CA GLY A 22 -10.97 5.89 -4.39
C GLY A 22 -12.18 5.33 -3.66
N PRO A 23 -13.31 6.05 -3.65
CA PRO A 23 -14.53 5.57 -3.03
C PRO A 23 -15.11 4.34 -3.75
N ALA A 24 -16.10 3.70 -3.14
CA ALA A 24 -16.85 2.62 -3.79
C ALA A 24 -17.49 3.13 -5.11
N ARG A 25 -17.48 2.28 -6.14
CA ARG A 25 -18.05 2.58 -7.47
C ARG A 25 -17.44 3.80 -8.18
N SER A 26 -16.21 4.20 -7.83
CA SER A 26 -15.55 5.33 -8.48
C SER A 26 -14.92 5.03 -9.85
N GLY A 27 -14.76 3.75 -10.19
CA GLY A 27 -14.00 3.30 -11.36
C GLY A 27 -12.55 2.89 -11.06
N LYS A 28 -12.15 2.82 -9.77
CA LYS A 28 -10.76 2.47 -9.39
C LYS A 28 -10.27 1.13 -9.96
N SER A 29 -11.10 0.08 -9.95
CA SER A 29 -10.74 -1.22 -10.51
C SER A 29 -10.56 -1.16 -12.03
N GLU A 30 -11.39 -0.41 -12.75
CA GLU A 30 -11.28 -0.24 -14.21
C GLU A 30 -9.98 0.48 -14.60
N TRP A 31 -9.60 1.49 -13.82
CA TRP A 31 -8.33 2.16 -14.03
C TRP A 31 -7.14 1.25 -13.71
N ALA A 32 -7.21 0.47 -12.64
CA ALA A 32 -6.18 -0.49 -12.28
C ALA A 32 -6.03 -1.61 -13.33
N GLU A 33 -7.14 -2.10 -13.89
CA GLU A 33 -7.15 -3.05 -15.02
C GLU A 33 -6.48 -2.43 -16.26
N THR A 34 -6.76 -1.15 -16.54
CA THR A 34 -6.12 -0.40 -17.64
C THR A 34 -4.61 -0.30 -17.46
N LEU A 35 -4.15 0.03 -16.25
CA LEU A 35 -2.71 0.10 -15.92
C LEU A 35 -2.03 -1.27 -16.06
N ALA A 36 -2.68 -2.34 -15.58
CA ALA A 36 -2.16 -3.69 -15.70
C ALA A 36 -2.03 -4.11 -17.18
N MET A 37 -3.00 -3.80 -18.04
CA MET A 37 -2.89 -4.03 -19.49
C MET A 37 -1.76 -3.22 -20.12
N GLN A 38 -1.57 -1.97 -19.70
CA GLN A 38 -0.51 -1.10 -20.22
C GLN A 38 0.91 -1.53 -19.79
N SER A 39 1.04 -2.40 -18.79
CA SER A 39 2.34 -2.95 -18.38
C SER A 39 3.03 -3.74 -19.51
N GLY A 40 2.25 -4.32 -20.42
CA GLY A 40 2.75 -5.23 -21.46
C GLY A 40 3.31 -6.55 -20.91
N LYS A 41 3.07 -6.85 -19.62
CA LYS A 41 3.51 -8.06 -18.92
C LYS A 41 2.38 -9.08 -18.81
N ALA A 42 2.72 -10.31 -18.43
CA ALA A 42 1.70 -11.31 -18.10
C ALA A 42 0.96 -10.89 -16.82
N VAL A 43 -0.37 -10.74 -16.89
CA VAL A 43 -1.15 -10.23 -15.76
C VAL A 43 -1.69 -11.38 -14.91
N VAL A 44 -1.47 -11.27 -13.59
CA VAL A 44 -2.12 -12.11 -12.58
C VAL A 44 -3.03 -11.22 -11.75
N TYR A 45 -4.33 -11.49 -11.82
CA TYR A 45 -5.33 -10.87 -10.97
C TYR A 45 -5.37 -11.58 -9.61
N VAL A 46 -5.01 -10.88 -8.55
CA VAL A 46 -5.01 -11.38 -7.18
C VAL A 46 -6.31 -10.95 -6.49
N ALA A 47 -7.23 -11.89 -6.37
CA ALA A 47 -8.54 -11.69 -5.75
C ALA A 47 -8.43 -11.91 -4.23
N THR A 48 -8.52 -10.85 -3.44
CA THR A 48 -8.39 -10.95 -1.97
C THR A 48 -9.73 -11.11 -1.26
N ALA A 49 -10.84 -10.90 -1.96
CA ALA A 49 -12.15 -11.14 -1.38
C ALA A 49 -12.41 -12.64 -1.26
N THR A 50 -13.01 -13.04 -0.13
CA THR A 50 -13.54 -14.39 0.06
C THR A 50 -14.89 -14.53 -0.68
N GLU A 51 -15.08 -15.61 -1.43
CA GLU A 51 -16.36 -15.90 -2.05
C GLU A 51 -17.42 -16.16 -0.96
N ASN A 52 -18.54 -15.43 -1.04
CA ASN A 52 -19.70 -15.71 -0.22
C ASN A 52 -20.83 -16.19 -1.12
N PRO A 53 -21.07 -17.52 -1.22
CA PRO A 53 -22.05 -18.09 -2.14
C PRO A 53 -23.51 -17.74 -1.79
N ASN A 54 -23.75 -17.02 -0.70
CA ASN A 54 -25.07 -16.54 -0.31
C ASN A 54 -25.34 -15.08 -0.71
N ASP A 55 -24.43 -14.43 -1.44
CA ASP A 55 -24.56 -13.06 -1.90
C ASP A 55 -24.64 -13.02 -3.44
N GLU A 56 -25.85 -13.13 -3.98
CA GLU A 56 -26.08 -13.13 -5.43
C GLU A 56 -25.69 -11.79 -6.10
N GLU A 57 -25.70 -10.67 -5.37
CA GLU A 57 -25.22 -9.37 -5.88
C GLU A 57 -23.70 -9.39 -6.03
N TRP A 58 -23.01 -10.00 -5.05
CA TRP A 58 -21.57 -10.22 -5.08
C TRP A 58 -21.14 -11.12 -6.25
N ASP A 59 -21.84 -12.23 -6.47
CA ASP A 59 -21.53 -13.17 -7.56
C ASP A 59 -21.71 -12.52 -8.94
N ASN A 60 -22.80 -11.77 -9.14
CA ASN A 60 -23.03 -11.04 -10.39
C ASN A 60 -21.92 -10.02 -10.66
N ARG A 61 -21.43 -9.34 -9.63
CA ARG A 61 -20.32 -8.39 -9.74
C ARG A 61 -19.00 -9.09 -10.09
N ILE A 62 -18.71 -10.25 -9.51
CA ILE A 62 -17.54 -11.06 -9.89
C ILE A 62 -17.63 -11.42 -11.37
N GLN A 63 -18.80 -11.86 -11.84
CA GLN A 63 -18.99 -12.26 -13.24
C GLN A 63 -18.81 -11.09 -14.21
N GLU A 64 -19.32 -9.90 -13.88
CA GLU A 64 -19.09 -8.70 -14.69
C GLU A 64 -17.61 -8.32 -14.73
N HIS A 65 -16.91 -8.36 -13.60
CA HIS A 65 -15.48 -8.11 -13.51
C HIS A 65 -14.66 -9.11 -14.33
N GLN A 66 -14.98 -10.40 -14.26
CA GLN A 66 -14.32 -11.43 -15.05
C GLN A 66 -14.52 -11.23 -16.55
N LYS A 67 -15.74 -10.85 -16.98
CA LYS A 67 -16.05 -10.61 -18.41
C LYS A 67 -15.30 -9.42 -19.02
N ARG A 68 -14.92 -8.43 -18.21
CA ARG A 68 -14.14 -7.27 -18.69
C ARG A 68 -12.66 -7.59 -18.91
N ARG A 69 -12.15 -8.63 -18.26
CA ARG A 69 -10.73 -8.98 -18.30
C ARG A 69 -10.41 -9.81 -19.53
N PRO A 70 -9.21 -9.61 -20.12
CA PRO A 70 -8.71 -10.51 -21.14
C PRO A 70 -8.69 -11.97 -20.65
N GLN A 71 -9.03 -12.93 -21.52
CA GLN A 71 -9.12 -14.35 -21.16
C GLN A 71 -7.78 -14.99 -20.81
N ASP A 72 -6.67 -14.36 -21.20
CA ASP A 72 -5.31 -14.80 -20.90
C ASP A 72 -4.84 -14.39 -19.49
N TRP A 73 -5.63 -13.60 -18.75
CA TRP A 73 -5.32 -13.27 -17.37
C TRP A 73 -5.53 -14.46 -16.45
N VAL A 74 -4.56 -14.70 -15.58
CA VAL A 74 -4.67 -15.70 -14.51
C VAL A 74 -5.33 -15.04 -13.30
N THR A 75 -6.38 -15.64 -12.75
CA THR A 75 -6.97 -15.20 -11.48
C THR A 75 -6.49 -16.12 -10.36
N LEU A 76 -5.97 -15.54 -9.28
CA LEU A 76 -5.50 -16.25 -8.09
C LEU A 76 -6.27 -15.75 -6.85
N PRO A 77 -7.02 -16.62 -6.15
CA PRO A 77 -7.66 -16.26 -4.88
C PRO A 77 -6.64 -16.25 -3.75
N VAL A 78 -6.44 -15.09 -3.11
CA VAL A 78 -5.46 -14.87 -2.03
C VAL A 78 -6.08 -14.02 -0.92
N PRO A 79 -6.92 -14.60 -0.06
CA PRO A 79 -7.61 -13.85 0.97
C PRO A 79 -6.70 -13.37 2.11
N ILE A 80 -5.61 -14.10 2.39
CA ILE A 80 -4.75 -13.88 3.56
C ILE A 80 -3.28 -13.75 3.16
N GLU A 81 -2.73 -14.78 2.50
CA GLU A 81 -1.28 -14.95 2.21
C GLU A 81 -0.76 -14.06 1.05
N LEU A 82 -1.02 -12.76 1.14
CA LEU A 82 -0.68 -11.80 0.10
C LEU A 82 0.84 -11.64 -0.07
N SER A 83 1.58 -11.46 1.01
CA SER A 83 3.05 -11.30 0.98
C SER A 83 3.74 -12.48 0.30
N ALA A 84 3.41 -13.71 0.70
CA ALA A 84 3.93 -14.93 0.07
C ALA A 84 3.63 -14.96 -1.45
N THR A 85 2.39 -14.62 -1.83
CA THR A 85 2.01 -14.54 -3.25
C THR A 85 2.83 -13.52 -4.03
N LEU A 86 3.06 -12.33 -3.46
CA LEU A 86 3.89 -11.30 -4.10
C LEU A 86 5.34 -11.78 -4.25
N ALA A 87 5.89 -12.44 -3.23
CA ALA A 87 7.27 -12.93 -3.21
C ALA A 87 7.56 -13.97 -4.30
N ASP A 88 6.57 -14.81 -4.62
CA ASP A 88 6.67 -15.86 -5.64
C ASP A 88 6.51 -15.34 -7.09
N ALA A 89 6.19 -14.06 -7.26
CA ALA A 89 5.93 -13.49 -8.58
C ALA A 89 7.20 -13.34 -9.43
N LYS A 90 7.03 -13.60 -10.73
CA LYS A 90 8.14 -13.55 -11.69
C LYS A 90 8.36 -12.13 -12.21
N PRO A 91 9.60 -11.74 -12.57
CA PRO A 91 9.91 -10.38 -13.02
C PRO A 91 9.10 -9.90 -14.25
N ASP A 92 8.66 -10.82 -15.09
CA ASP A 92 7.88 -10.59 -16.32
C ASP A 92 6.36 -10.59 -16.10
N THR A 93 5.91 -10.54 -14.84
CA THR A 93 4.49 -10.44 -14.47
C THR A 93 4.11 -9.06 -13.95
N CYS A 94 2.82 -8.73 -14.11
CA CYS A 94 2.14 -7.64 -13.42
C CYS A 94 1.05 -8.23 -12.52
N LEU A 95 1.18 -8.05 -11.21
CA LEU A 95 0.17 -8.44 -10.24
C LEU A 95 -0.84 -7.30 -10.07
N LEU A 96 -2.13 -7.57 -10.29
CA LEU A 96 -3.21 -6.65 -9.97
C LEU A 96 -3.94 -7.16 -8.72
N VAL A 97 -3.74 -6.48 -7.59
CA VAL A 97 -4.36 -6.82 -6.30
C VAL A 97 -5.63 -5.99 -6.11
N ASP A 98 -6.78 -6.65 -6.12
CA ASP A 98 -8.09 -6.01 -5.93
C ASP A 98 -8.92 -6.82 -4.90
N SER A 99 -9.08 -6.34 -3.65
CA SER A 99 -8.58 -5.07 -3.10
C SER A 99 -7.85 -5.20 -1.77
N LEU A 100 -7.06 -4.19 -1.44
CA LEU A 100 -6.44 -4.07 -0.11
C LEU A 100 -7.50 -3.90 0.99
N GLY A 101 -8.66 -3.31 0.70
CA GLY A 101 -9.74 -3.26 1.67
C GLY A 101 -10.28 -4.65 2.01
N THR A 102 -10.53 -5.50 1.02
CA THR A 102 -10.98 -6.87 1.30
C THR A 102 -9.90 -7.70 2.01
N TRP A 103 -8.63 -7.49 1.68
CA TRP A 103 -7.52 -8.12 2.41
C TRP A 103 -7.47 -7.68 3.88
N VAL A 104 -7.56 -6.38 4.17
CA VAL A 104 -7.63 -5.88 5.55
C VAL A 104 -8.86 -6.41 6.28
N ALA A 105 -10.00 -6.51 5.61
CA ALA A 105 -11.23 -7.04 6.20
C ALA A 105 -11.06 -8.50 6.67
N ASN A 106 -10.36 -9.33 5.88
CA ASN A 106 -10.08 -10.72 6.25
C ASN A 106 -9.13 -10.85 7.46
N LEU A 107 -8.40 -9.80 7.80
CA LEU A 107 -7.38 -9.76 8.86
C LEU A 107 -7.83 -8.95 10.09
N LEU A 108 -9.11 -8.61 10.22
CA LEU A 108 -9.58 -7.80 11.35
C LEU A 108 -9.52 -8.52 12.70
N GLU A 109 -9.59 -9.85 12.69
CA GLU A 109 -9.50 -10.66 13.90
C GLU A 109 -8.06 -10.75 14.44
N GLU A 110 -7.07 -10.41 13.62
CA GLU A 110 -5.67 -10.35 14.06
C GLU A 110 -5.50 -9.28 15.15
N ASN A 111 -4.81 -9.67 16.22
CA ASN A 111 -4.40 -8.72 17.25
C ASN A 111 -3.41 -7.70 16.68
N GLU A 112 -3.12 -6.63 17.43
CA GLU A 112 -2.33 -5.53 16.91
C GLU A 112 -0.88 -5.90 16.58
N ASP A 113 -0.24 -6.72 17.41
CA ASP A 113 1.14 -7.16 17.16
C ASP A 113 1.22 -8.04 15.90
N SER A 114 0.25 -8.95 15.72
CA SER A 114 0.14 -9.79 14.51
C SER A 114 -0.09 -8.93 13.26
N TRP A 115 -1.03 -7.98 13.34
CA TRP A 115 -1.33 -7.06 12.25
C TRP A 115 -0.11 -6.23 11.82
N GLU A 116 0.63 -5.66 12.78
CA GLU A 116 1.83 -4.86 12.48
C GLU A 116 2.94 -5.71 11.86
N ASN A 117 3.11 -6.98 12.27
CA ASN A 117 4.04 -7.90 11.64
C ASN A 117 3.64 -8.22 10.20
N ILE A 118 2.37 -8.53 9.95
CA ILE A 118 1.83 -8.81 8.60
C ILE A 118 2.01 -7.58 7.70
N LEU A 119 1.71 -6.39 8.21
CA LEU A 119 1.88 -5.13 7.49
C LEU A 119 3.35 -4.86 7.17
N GLY A 120 4.26 -5.09 8.13
CA GLY A 120 5.70 -4.94 7.94
C GLY A 120 6.22 -5.88 6.86
N GLU A 121 5.88 -7.17 6.93
CA GLU A 121 6.26 -8.17 5.94
C GLU A 121 5.73 -7.83 4.54
N PHE A 122 4.47 -7.36 4.45
CA PHE A 122 3.88 -6.93 3.20
C PHE A 122 4.67 -5.76 2.58
N LEU A 123 4.97 -4.71 3.36
CA LEU A 123 5.69 -3.54 2.88
C LEU A 123 7.15 -3.86 2.51
N GLU A 124 7.81 -4.76 3.23
CA GLU A 124 9.14 -5.25 2.87
C GLU A 124 9.10 -6.04 1.56
N THR A 125 8.13 -6.94 1.42
CA THR A 125 7.97 -7.76 0.21
C THR A 125 7.76 -6.91 -1.03
N VAL A 126 6.88 -5.90 -0.97
CA VAL A 126 6.62 -4.99 -2.09
C VAL A 126 7.91 -4.32 -2.59
N GLN A 127 8.84 -4.00 -1.70
CA GLN A 127 10.10 -3.34 -2.06
C GLN A 127 11.17 -4.28 -2.63
N LEU A 128 11.02 -5.61 -2.48
CA LEU A 128 12.04 -6.59 -2.87
C LEU A 128 11.72 -7.36 -4.16
N VAL A 129 10.46 -7.32 -4.58
CA VAL A 129 9.93 -8.07 -5.71
C VAL A 129 10.19 -7.32 -7.03
N ALA A 130 10.57 -8.08 -8.06
CA ALA A 130 10.89 -7.54 -9.38
C ALA A 130 9.69 -7.52 -10.36
N ALA A 131 8.55 -8.09 -9.96
CA ALA A 131 7.29 -8.03 -10.70
C ALA A 131 6.65 -6.64 -10.57
N ASP A 132 5.91 -6.22 -11.60
CA ASP A 132 5.09 -5.00 -11.48
C ASP A 132 3.89 -5.30 -10.58
N MET A 133 3.43 -4.30 -9.84
CA MET A 133 2.31 -4.41 -8.92
C MET A 133 1.38 -3.21 -9.06
N VAL A 134 0.09 -3.49 -9.16
CA VAL A 134 -0.99 -2.51 -9.11
C VAL A 134 -1.90 -2.88 -7.95
N PHE A 135 -1.99 -2.02 -6.95
CA PHE A 135 -2.83 -2.20 -5.78
C PHE A 135 -4.09 -1.35 -5.87
N VAL A 136 -5.25 -1.93 -5.57
CA VAL A 136 -6.52 -1.21 -5.46
C VAL A 136 -6.89 -1.07 -3.98
N ALA A 137 -7.24 0.14 -3.55
CA ALA A 137 -7.70 0.39 -2.19
C ALA A 137 -8.86 1.38 -2.11
N GLU A 138 -9.69 1.24 -1.09
CA GLU A 138 -10.83 2.10 -0.80
C GLU A 138 -10.43 3.33 0.03
N GLU A 139 -11.01 4.48 -0.32
CA GLU A 139 -10.99 5.68 0.53
C GLU A 139 -12.20 5.66 1.47
N THR A 140 -12.03 5.16 2.69
CA THR A 140 -13.11 4.98 3.68
C THR A 140 -13.10 6.02 4.80
N GLY A 141 -12.09 6.89 4.84
CA GLY A 141 -11.86 7.85 5.92
C GLY A 141 -12.55 9.21 5.78
N TRP A 142 -13.32 9.45 4.72
CA TRP A 142 -13.88 10.80 4.40
C TRP A 142 -15.23 11.07 5.06
N GLY A 143 -15.84 10.06 5.67
CA GLY A 143 -17.15 10.13 6.31
C GLY A 143 -17.10 10.29 7.83
N VAL A 144 -18.24 10.00 8.46
CA VAL A 144 -18.35 9.96 9.92
C VAL A 144 -17.55 8.81 10.52
N VAL A 145 -17.20 8.93 11.80
CA VAL A 145 -16.57 7.84 12.54
C VAL A 145 -17.54 6.65 12.64
N PRO A 146 -17.14 5.43 12.27
CA PRO A 146 -18.00 4.25 12.42
C PRO A 146 -18.49 4.04 13.85
N ALA A 147 -19.78 3.70 14.00
CA ALA A 147 -20.38 3.48 15.31
C ALA A 147 -19.78 2.27 16.05
N TYR A 148 -19.41 1.23 15.31
CA TYR A 148 -18.89 -0.03 15.85
C TYR A 148 -17.35 -0.04 15.90
N PRO A 149 -16.75 -0.65 16.95
CA PRO A 149 -15.29 -0.77 17.09
C PRO A 149 -14.62 -1.40 15.86
N LEU A 150 -15.19 -2.49 15.34
CA LEU A 150 -14.65 -3.21 14.19
C LEU A 150 -14.55 -2.32 12.94
N GLY A 151 -15.54 -1.46 12.70
CA GLY A 151 -15.52 -0.51 11.59
C GLY A 151 -14.45 0.58 11.76
N ARG A 152 -14.19 1.02 12.99
CA ARG A 152 -13.09 1.96 13.28
C ARG A 152 -11.74 1.30 13.05
N GLN A 153 -11.56 0.07 13.53
CA GLN A 153 -10.34 -0.71 13.33
C GLN A 153 -10.05 -0.93 11.84
N PHE A 154 -11.05 -1.32 11.05
CA PHE A 154 -10.94 -1.44 9.60
C PHE A 154 -10.48 -0.14 8.94
N ARG A 155 -11.17 0.97 9.23
CA ARG A 155 -10.83 2.29 8.69
C ARG A 155 -9.39 2.68 9.04
N ASP A 156 -9.00 2.49 10.28
CA ASP A 156 -7.69 2.93 10.78
C ASP A 156 -6.56 2.03 10.22
N ARG A 157 -6.76 0.70 10.14
CA ARG A 157 -5.82 -0.24 9.52
C ARG A 157 -5.64 0.01 8.03
N LEU A 158 -6.74 0.14 7.28
CA LEU A 158 -6.68 0.42 5.85
C LEU A 158 -6.01 1.78 5.56
N GLY A 159 -6.37 2.81 6.33
CA GLY A 159 -5.73 4.13 6.20
C GLY A 159 -4.23 4.10 6.50
N SER A 160 -3.81 3.35 7.53
CA SER A 160 -2.39 3.14 7.85
C SER A 160 -1.65 2.42 6.72
N LEU A 161 -2.20 1.32 6.23
CA LEU A 161 -1.66 0.55 5.11
C LEU A 161 -1.49 1.40 3.85
N VAL A 162 -2.56 2.05 3.39
CA VAL A 162 -2.56 2.88 2.17
C VAL A 162 -1.57 4.03 2.29
N ARG A 163 -1.46 4.66 3.46
CA ARG A 163 -0.48 5.72 3.71
C ARG A 163 0.96 5.22 3.58
N GLN A 164 1.28 4.07 4.18
CA GLN A 164 2.63 3.52 4.15
C GLN A 164 3.00 3.00 2.76
N LEU A 165 2.07 2.29 2.12
CA LEU A 165 2.22 1.81 0.76
C LEU A 165 2.38 2.96 -0.25
N GLY A 166 1.61 4.04 -0.11
CA GLY A 166 1.70 5.19 -1.00
C GLY A 166 3.07 5.87 -1.02
N ILE A 167 3.88 5.73 0.04
CA ILE A 167 5.26 6.27 0.08
C ILE A 167 6.22 5.43 -0.76
N ILE A 168 5.99 4.11 -0.85
CA ILE A 168 6.85 3.19 -1.61
C ILE A 168 6.42 3.06 -3.08
N CYS A 169 5.22 3.51 -3.45
CA CYS A 169 4.74 3.49 -4.83
C CYS A 169 5.40 4.56 -5.69
N GLU A 170 5.71 4.21 -6.94
CA GLU A 170 6.14 5.15 -7.98
C GLU A 170 5.00 6.12 -8.33
N SER A 171 3.77 5.59 -8.43
CA SER A 171 2.57 6.37 -8.76
C SER A 171 1.42 6.04 -7.82
N VAL A 172 0.76 7.09 -7.32
CA VAL A 172 -0.48 6.99 -6.56
C VAL A 172 -1.57 7.73 -7.31
N TYR A 173 -2.69 7.05 -7.57
CA TYR A 173 -3.86 7.61 -8.24
C TYR A 173 -5.03 7.72 -7.26
N LEU A 174 -5.77 8.82 -7.34
CA LEU A 174 -7.11 8.96 -6.78
C LEU A 174 -8.13 8.93 -7.92
N VAL A 175 -9.06 7.98 -7.87
CA VAL A 175 -10.17 7.88 -8.83
C VAL A 175 -11.45 8.30 -8.14
N THR A 176 -12.05 9.40 -8.60
CA THR A 176 -13.26 9.98 -7.99
C THR A 176 -14.09 10.75 -9.02
N GLY A 177 -15.42 10.67 -8.92
CA GLY A 177 -16.33 11.41 -9.82
C GLY A 177 -16.13 11.10 -11.31
N GLY A 178 -15.64 9.90 -11.67
CA GLY A 178 -15.30 9.54 -13.05
C GLY A 178 -13.98 10.12 -13.57
N HIS A 179 -13.19 10.76 -12.72
CA HIS A 179 -11.87 11.31 -13.05
C HIS A 179 -10.74 10.54 -12.35
N ILE A 180 -9.60 10.50 -13.01
CA ILE A 180 -8.35 9.94 -12.49
C ILE A 180 -7.40 11.10 -12.20
N LEU A 181 -6.89 11.16 -10.97
CA LEU A 181 -5.94 12.17 -10.51
C LEU A 181 -4.62 11.49 -10.12
N ASN A 182 -3.52 11.83 -10.79
CA ASN A 182 -2.19 11.35 -10.40
C ASN A 182 -1.67 12.21 -9.24
N LEU A 183 -1.75 11.67 -8.02
CA LEU A 183 -1.30 12.35 -6.81
C LEU A 183 0.22 12.47 -6.75
N SER A 184 0.97 11.53 -7.32
CA SER A 184 2.44 11.60 -7.36
C SER A 184 2.95 12.73 -8.25
N THR A 185 2.16 13.20 -9.22
CA THR A 185 2.50 14.36 -10.06
C THR A 185 2.03 15.69 -9.46
N LEU A 186 0.89 15.69 -8.76
CA LEU A 186 0.26 16.93 -8.26
C LEU A 186 0.60 17.25 -6.81
N GLY A 187 1.02 16.25 -6.04
CA GLY A 187 1.31 16.36 -4.62
C GLY A 187 2.78 16.07 -4.31
N SER A 188 3.08 15.98 -3.01
CA SER A 188 4.37 15.53 -2.51
C SER A 188 4.14 14.40 -1.50
N PRO A 189 4.99 13.36 -1.48
CA PRO A 189 4.89 12.32 -0.48
C PRO A 189 5.09 12.91 0.92
N LEU A 190 4.39 12.35 1.90
CA LEU A 190 4.65 12.69 3.30
C LEU A 190 6.04 12.20 3.70
N PRO A 191 6.76 12.92 4.58
CA PRO A 191 8.00 12.41 5.13
C PRO A 191 7.74 11.08 5.85
N PRO A 192 8.70 10.13 5.81
CA PRO A 192 8.60 8.87 6.55
C PRO A 192 8.25 9.15 8.02
N ARG A 193 7.37 8.31 8.59
CA ARG A 193 7.01 8.43 10.00
C ARG A 193 8.26 8.20 10.82
N ARG A 194 8.69 9.19 11.62
CA ARG A 194 9.76 8.98 12.61
C ARG A 194 9.29 7.88 13.56
N GLU A 195 10.09 6.83 13.71
CA GLU A 195 9.86 5.81 14.72
C GLU A 195 9.74 6.51 16.09
N ARG A 196 8.65 6.25 16.81
CA ARG A 196 8.50 6.76 18.17
C ARG A 196 9.46 5.98 19.07
N GLY A 197 10.72 6.42 19.14
CA GLY A 197 11.70 5.83 20.04
C GLY A 197 13.15 5.96 19.61
N GLN A 198 13.66 7.19 19.43
CA GLN A 198 15.09 7.54 19.52
C GLN A 198 15.21 9.06 19.40
N GLY A 199 14.93 9.77 20.50
CA GLY A 199 14.90 11.23 20.51
C GLY A 199 14.51 11.85 21.84
N ALA A 200 14.89 11.20 22.95
CA ALA A 200 15.06 11.89 24.22
C ALA A 200 16.57 11.95 24.48
N GLY A 201 17.27 12.69 23.62
CA GLY A 201 18.66 13.07 23.83
C GLY A 201 18.66 14.31 24.72
N GLU A 202 19.20 14.13 25.92
CA GLU A 202 19.51 15.11 26.96
C GLU A 202 19.63 16.56 26.46
N ASP A 203 18.64 17.38 26.79
CA ASP A 203 18.82 18.83 26.89
C ASP A 203 19.58 19.07 28.20
N LYS A 204 20.91 18.97 28.16
CA LYS A 204 21.75 19.44 29.26
C LYS A 204 21.67 20.96 29.24
N GLY A 205 20.88 21.48 30.18
CA GLY A 205 20.82 22.90 30.49
C GLY A 205 22.23 23.47 30.63
N ASP A 206 22.51 24.44 29.77
CA ASP A 206 23.68 25.30 29.83
C ASP A 206 23.44 26.28 30.99
N GLU A 207 23.87 25.91 32.21
CA GLU A 207 24.03 26.86 33.32
C GLU A 207 25.26 27.71 33.03
N GLY A 208 25.03 28.78 32.27
CA GLY A 208 26.00 29.84 31.99
C GLY A 208 25.63 31.14 32.70
N ASP A 209 26.43 31.47 33.72
CA ASP A 209 26.85 32.81 34.14
C ASP A 209 25.82 33.76 34.82
N GLU A 210 25.78 33.69 36.16
CA GLU A 210 25.29 34.79 36.99
C GLU A 210 26.30 35.95 36.97
N GLY A 211 26.06 36.92 36.08
CA GLY A 211 26.75 38.19 36.05
C GLY A 211 26.35 39.10 37.23
N GLU A 212 27.32 39.33 38.10
CA GLU A 212 27.44 40.31 39.18
C GLU A 212 26.67 41.65 38.94
N ILE A 213 25.65 41.91 39.76
CA ILE A 213 25.02 43.24 39.86
C ILE A 213 25.86 44.07 40.85
N THR A 214 26.64 45.02 40.34
CA THR A 214 27.24 46.09 41.15
C THR A 214 26.20 47.17 41.40
N ASN A 215 25.74 47.29 42.65
CA ASN A 215 24.90 48.39 43.11
C ASN A 215 25.74 49.67 43.21
N ASN A 216 25.24 50.75 42.61
CA ASN A 216 25.72 52.10 42.83
C ASN A 216 24.56 52.95 43.37
N SER A 217 24.86 53.65 44.49
CA SER A 217 24.05 54.66 45.21
C SER A 217 22.93 54.17 46.14
#